data_AF-A0AAW0A8X6-F1
#
_entry.id   AF-A0AAW0A8X6-F1
#
_cell.length_a   1.000
_cell.length_b   1.000
_cell.length_c   1.000
_cell.angle_alpha   90.00
_cell.angle_beta   90.00
_cell.angle_gamma   90.00
#
_symmetry.space_group_name_H-M   'P 1'
#
loop_
_entity.id
_entity.type
_entity.pdbx_description
1 polymer ?
#
loop_
_entity_poly.entity_id
_entity_poly.type
_entity_poly.pdbx_seq_one_letter_code
_entity_poly.pdbx_strand_id
1 'polypeptide(L)'
;MELSRILCKEEEVTSTPLSNTLEALPDDEEKPPSQHEPRSLPSGWESFVHLNGGTYYTCSENRLLTTDDIYDEGTLQRVLQAFNARENGYWPVSSMLQVRARISDLEMSISHTSGELRVSFVSWDKCEIYGYVNNDLVFRPKSAFWDHLSTFPMHRTKLNRQIEVEFLSALAFGSNERILENKATTFPYEDAQIERLIRTYADLRGPVTIAPTHLVPPLTYHIARSMIPIELSRERYKYGTREARFYRDVAIPEPTWDIWMSDLFLGVILCGTPKNYRVRLQATIPNGIVALPEFRTLMRNLMSEWAGDVTVGFLAVPDITHLQRTFALISSLCAMTSIVTGLHHVWQHREKIDIEKDDAYRYLHYLDIRQCLGKRSDIKSTDGRPPIPNLTLSAALLALPLATLQWSVLSFTLAIATYALQFQSQSQPSGGDGNGDSEINKGGSHLQVLFIVLLSLLGALALCVFLFFWRIWAPPLHREAEDGLDNNLVWVPEVGWFVRTVRKVMVGVGMREEGDLDVDGGVQA
;
A
#
# COMPACT_ATOMS: atom_id res chain seq x y z
N MET A 1 8.26 -31.28 15.89
CA MET A 1 8.35 -31.15 14.42
C MET A 1 7.44 -32.16 13.69
N GLU A 2 6.31 -32.57 14.30
CA GLU A 2 5.41 -33.60 13.74
C GLU A 2 3.90 -33.30 13.94
N LEU A 3 3.56 -32.09 14.41
CA LEU A 3 2.17 -31.68 14.67
C LEU A 3 1.65 -30.60 13.71
N SER A 4 2.47 -30.14 12.76
CA SER A 4 2.08 -29.15 11.73
C SER A 4 1.38 -29.75 10.51
N ARG A 5 1.11 -31.07 10.48
CA ARG A 5 0.49 -31.76 9.32
C ARG A 5 -1.02 -31.98 9.40
N ILE A 6 -1.70 -31.63 10.50
CA ILE A 6 -3.10 -32.04 10.72
C ILE A 6 -4.13 -30.90 10.51
N LEU A 7 -3.70 -29.64 10.31
CA LEU A 7 -4.63 -28.49 10.25
C LEU A 7 -4.65 -27.69 8.94
N CYS A 8 -4.07 -28.20 7.85
CA CYS A 8 -4.35 -27.71 6.50
C CYS A 8 -5.09 -28.81 5.73
N LYS A 9 -6.42 -28.79 5.83
CA LYS A 9 -7.31 -29.47 4.89
C LYS A 9 -8.19 -28.40 4.26
N GLU A 10 -7.53 -27.49 3.55
CA GLU A 10 -8.15 -26.72 2.47
C GLU A 10 -8.06 -27.56 1.19
N GLU A 11 -9.07 -27.47 0.34
CA GLU A 11 -9.18 -28.19 -0.92
C GLU A 11 -7.96 -27.94 -1.81
N GLU A 12 -7.09 -28.95 -1.87
CA GLU A 12 -6.09 -29.13 -2.91
C GLU A 12 -6.82 -29.36 -4.26
N VAL A 13 -6.99 -28.30 -5.04
CA VAL A 13 -7.06 -28.44 -6.50
C VAL A 13 -5.67 -28.91 -6.94
N THR A 14 -5.58 -30.23 -7.15
CA THR A 14 -4.40 -30.95 -7.56
C THR A 14 -4.00 -30.53 -8.97
N SER A 15 -3.07 -29.59 -9.09
CA SER A 15 -2.27 -29.42 -10.30
C SER A 15 -1.12 -30.44 -10.27
N THR A 16 -1.39 -31.64 -10.77
CA THR A 16 -0.36 -32.66 -11.01
C THR A 16 0.67 -32.14 -12.03
N PRO A 17 1.98 -32.25 -11.75
CA PRO A 17 3.02 -32.01 -12.75
C PRO A 17 3.05 -33.18 -13.72
N LEU A 18 2.61 -32.93 -14.95
CA LEU A 18 2.79 -33.85 -16.08
C LEU A 18 4.29 -33.93 -16.42
N SER A 19 4.95 -34.97 -15.94
CA SER A 19 6.21 -35.43 -16.48
C SER A 19 6.23 -36.95 -16.52
N ASN A 20 6.24 -37.45 -17.77
CA ASN A 20 6.86 -38.68 -18.22
C ASN A 20 6.30 -39.99 -17.67
N THR A 21 5.18 -40.42 -18.22
CA THR A 21 4.94 -41.84 -18.49
C THR A 21 4.24 -41.95 -19.83
N LEU A 22 5.04 -42.06 -20.88
CA LEU A 22 4.60 -42.27 -22.25
C LEU A 22 4.36 -43.78 -22.43
N GLU A 23 3.22 -44.26 -21.92
CA GLU A 23 2.66 -45.54 -22.36
C GLU A 23 2.01 -45.29 -23.72
N ALA A 24 2.42 -46.07 -24.71
CA ALA A 24 1.90 -46.04 -26.07
C ALA A 24 0.41 -46.41 -26.05
N LEU A 25 -0.45 -45.39 -26.00
CA LEU A 25 -1.84 -45.48 -26.40
C LEU A 25 -1.88 -45.84 -27.90
N PRO A 26 -2.83 -46.70 -28.34
CA PRO A 26 -3.00 -47.00 -29.74
C PRO A 26 -3.27 -45.69 -30.48
N ASP A 27 -2.63 -45.52 -31.65
CA ASP A 27 -2.85 -44.41 -32.57
C ASP A 27 -4.33 -44.38 -32.99
N ASP A 28 -5.17 -43.74 -32.18
CA ASP A 28 -6.50 -43.32 -32.58
C ASP A 28 -6.27 -42.30 -33.70
N GLU A 29 -6.50 -42.77 -34.93
CA GLU A 29 -6.52 -42.00 -36.18
C GLU A 29 -7.21 -40.66 -35.91
N GLU A 30 -6.39 -39.61 -35.74
CA GLU A 30 -6.83 -38.24 -35.50
C GLU A 30 -7.54 -37.79 -36.78
N LYS A 31 -8.84 -38.08 -36.83
CA LYS A 31 -9.71 -37.77 -37.96
C LYS A 31 -9.54 -36.27 -38.21
N PRO A 32 -9.07 -35.86 -39.41
CA PRO A 32 -8.76 -34.46 -39.69
C PRO A 32 -9.98 -33.63 -39.30
N PRO A 33 -9.80 -32.49 -38.61
CA PRO A 33 -10.90 -31.69 -38.07
C PRO A 33 -11.90 -31.50 -39.20
N SER A 34 -13.03 -32.20 -39.09
CA SER A 34 -14.05 -32.17 -40.11
C SER A 34 -14.38 -30.71 -40.34
N GLN A 35 -14.25 -30.26 -41.58
CA GLN A 35 -14.58 -28.91 -42.01
C GLN A 35 -16.04 -28.68 -41.64
N HIS A 36 -16.28 -28.23 -40.41
CA HIS A 36 -17.61 -27.91 -39.94
C HIS A 36 -18.01 -26.70 -40.74
N GLU A 37 -19.03 -26.88 -41.58
CA GLU A 37 -19.66 -25.78 -42.29
C GLU A 37 -19.93 -24.65 -41.28
N PRO A 38 -19.57 -23.40 -41.63
CA PRO A 38 -19.71 -22.28 -40.71
C PRO A 38 -21.17 -22.17 -40.28
N ARG A 39 -21.45 -22.53 -39.02
CA ARG A 39 -22.78 -22.39 -38.44
C ARG A 39 -23.13 -20.90 -38.46
N SER A 40 -24.28 -20.57 -39.01
CA SER A 40 -24.77 -19.19 -39.00
C SER A 40 -25.20 -18.81 -37.59
N LEU A 41 -24.82 -17.61 -37.14
CA LEU A 41 -25.31 -17.05 -35.88
C LEU A 41 -26.84 -16.86 -35.92
N PRO A 42 -27.53 -17.01 -34.78
CA PRO A 42 -28.95 -16.68 -34.69
C PRO A 42 -29.22 -15.21 -35.07
N SER A 43 -30.41 -14.92 -35.60
CA SER A 43 -30.77 -13.56 -36.03
C SER A 43 -30.64 -12.55 -34.88
N GLY A 44 -30.01 -11.40 -35.16
CA GLY A 44 -29.81 -10.32 -34.20
C GLY A 44 -28.62 -10.51 -33.24
N TRP A 45 -27.89 -11.63 -33.36
CA TRP A 45 -26.67 -11.87 -32.60
C TRP A 45 -25.41 -11.54 -33.41
N GLU A 46 -24.43 -10.97 -32.73
CA GLU A 46 -23.12 -10.64 -33.28
C GLU A 46 -22.02 -11.28 -32.41
N SER A 47 -21.00 -11.86 -33.04
CA SER A 47 -19.84 -12.42 -32.36
C SER A 47 -18.69 -11.42 -32.31
N PHE A 48 -18.08 -11.29 -31.15
CA PHE A 48 -16.91 -10.45 -30.92
C PHE A 48 -15.77 -11.27 -30.31
N VAL A 49 -14.54 -10.86 -30.59
CA VAL A 49 -13.33 -11.48 -30.02
C VAL A 49 -12.77 -10.55 -28.97
N HIS A 50 -12.70 -11.02 -27.73
CA HIS A 50 -12.00 -10.36 -26.63
C HIS A 50 -10.53 -10.05 -27.00
N LEU A 51 -9.93 -9.09 -26.30
CA LEU A 51 -8.49 -8.80 -26.49
C LEU A 51 -7.57 -9.94 -26.04
N ASN A 52 -8.07 -10.89 -25.24
CA ASN A 52 -7.34 -12.12 -24.88
C ASN A 52 -7.54 -13.26 -25.90
N GLY A 53 -8.32 -13.05 -26.97
CA GLY A 53 -8.61 -14.03 -28.01
C GLY A 53 -9.86 -14.88 -27.79
N GLY A 54 -10.50 -14.83 -26.62
CA GLY A 54 -11.77 -15.52 -26.39
C GLY A 54 -12.92 -14.90 -27.19
N THR A 55 -13.99 -15.65 -27.46
CA THR A 55 -15.18 -15.14 -28.14
C THR A 55 -16.31 -14.83 -27.16
N TYR A 56 -17.10 -13.81 -27.44
CA TYR A 56 -18.37 -13.55 -26.78
C TYR A 56 -19.41 -13.08 -27.81
N TYR A 57 -20.66 -13.13 -27.40
CA TYR A 57 -21.79 -12.83 -28.26
C TYR A 57 -22.65 -11.73 -27.64
N THR A 58 -23.20 -10.87 -28.48
CA THR A 58 -24.11 -9.81 -28.06
C THR A 58 -25.35 -9.78 -28.94
N CYS A 59 -26.48 -9.44 -28.34
CA CYS A 59 -27.74 -9.17 -29.02
C CYS A 59 -28.15 -7.73 -28.71
N SER A 60 -27.88 -6.83 -29.65
CA SER A 60 -28.08 -5.38 -29.49
C SER A 60 -29.55 -5.01 -29.22
N GLU A 61 -30.49 -5.74 -29.81
CA GLU A 61 -31.93 -5.53 -29.62
C GLU A 61 -32.37 -5.77 -28.18
N ASN A 62 -31.85 -6.83 -27.56
CA ASN A 62 -32.18 -7.24 -26.20
C ASN A 62 -31.21 -6.70 -25.14
N ARG A 63 -30.15 -6.00 -25.56
CA ARG A 63 -29.02 -5.57 -24.71
C ARG A 63 -28.49 -6.73 -23.86
N LEU A 64 -28.28 -7.86 -24.54
CA LEU A 64 -27.90 -9.11 -23.91
C LEU A 64 -26.49 -9.48 -24.35
N LEU A 65 -25.66 -9.88 -23.40
CA LEU A 65 -24.29 -10.30 -23.63
C LEU A 65 -24.08 -11.69 -23.02
N THR A 66 -23.35 -12.55 -23.71
CA THR A 66 -22.95 -13.85 -23.17
C THR A 66 -21.58 -14.31 -23.67
N THR A 67 -20.83 -14.99 -22.81
CA THR A 67 -19.59 -15.69 -23.17
C THR A 67 -19.84 -17.12 -23.61
N ASP A 68 -21.07 -17.63 -23.41
CA ASP A 68 -21.39 -19.01 -23.70
C ASP A 68 -21.61 -19.22 -25.20
N ASP A 69 -21.29 -20.41 -25.69
CA ASP A 69 -21.41 -20.71 -27.12
C ASP A 69 -22.88 -20.80 -27.56
N ILE A 70 -23.37 -19.74 -28.20
CA ILE A 70 -24.75 -19.67 -28.71
C ILE A 70 -24.95 -20.43 -30.03
N TYR A 71 -23.90 -21.01 -30.62
CA TYR A 71 -24.08 -21.97 -31.73
C TYR A 71 -24.71 -23.28 -31.24
N ASP A 72 -24.65 -23.56 -29.94
CA ASP A 72 -25.43 -24.61 -29.30
C ASP A 72 -26.83 -24.09 -28.94
N GLU A 73 -27.84 -24.65 -29.61
CA GLU A 73 -29.26 -24.30 -29.40
C GLU A 73 -29.68 -24.46 -27.93
N GLY A 74 -29.16 -25.48 -27.23
CA GLY A 74 -29.46 -25.67 -25.80
C GLY A 74 -28.92 -24.54 -24.92
N THR A 75 -27.75 -24.00 -25.26
CA THR A 75 -27.14 -22.85 -24.58
C THR A 75 -27.88 -21.55 -24.91
N LEU A 76 -28.24 -21.34 -26.18
CA LEU A 76 -29.07 -20.21 -26.60
C LEU A 76 -30.42 -20.21 -25.86
N GLN A 77 -31.11 -21.35 -25.80
CA GLN A 77 -32.39 -21.47 -25.09
C GLN A 77 -32.27 -21.15 -23.61
N ARG A 78 -31.19 -21.56 -22.93
CA ARG A 78 -30.94 -21.20 -21.52
C ARG A 78 -30.71 -19.71 -21.33
N VAL A 79 -29.92 -19.09 -22.21
CA VAL A 79 -29.66 -17.64 -22.22
C VAL A 79 -30.97 -16.86 -22.42
N LEU A 80 -31.78 -17.26 -23.40
CA LEU A 80 -33.08 -16.66 -23.67
C LEU A 80 -34.10 -16.92 -22.54
N GLN A 81 -34.08 -18.10 -21.92
CA GLN A 81 -34.94 -18.42 -20.78
C GLN A 81 -34.62 -17.52 -19.58
N ALA A 82 -33.33 -17.32 -19.27
CA ALA A 82 -32.89 -16.42 -18.21
C ALA A 82 -33.28 -14.95 -18.50
N PHE A 83 -33.18 -14.53 -19.76
CA PHE A 83 -33.68 -13.21 -20.21
C PHE A 83 -35.21 -13.09 -20.09
N ASN A 84 -35.97 -14.07 -20.55
CA ASN A 84 -37.44 -14.06 -20.48
C ASN A 84 -37.94 -14.10 -19.03
N ALA A 85 -37.23 -14.76 -18.12
CA ALA A 85 -37.56 -14.73 -16.70
C ALA A 85 -37.57 -13.29 -16.16
N ARG A 86 -36.67 -12.42 -16.64
CA ARG A 86 -36.61 -10.99 -16.29
C ARG A 86 -37.84 -10.24 -16.77
N GLU A 87 -38.17 -10.35 -18.06
CA GLU A 87 -39.29 -9.65 -18.67
C GLU A 87 -40.64 -10.05 -18.05
N ASN A 88 -40.79 -11.32 -17.67
CA ASN A 88 -42.01 -11.82 -17.04
C ASN A 88 -42.15 -11.42 -15.55
N GLY A 89 -41.24 -10.60 -15.00
CA GLY A 89 -41.35 -10.10 -13.63
C GLY A 89 -41.11 -11.16 -12.55
N TYR A 90 -40.50 -12.30 -12.88
CA TYR A 90 -40.10 -13.31 -11.88
C TYR A 90 -38.99 -12.82 -10.96
N TRP A 91 -38.44 -11.65 -11.23
CA TRP A 91 -37.37 -11.05 -10.46
C TRP A 91 -38.01 -10.09 -9.46
N PRO A 92 -37.73 -10.25 -8.15
CA PRO A 92 -38.44 -9.51 -7.10
C PRO A 92 -38.32 -8.00 -7.30
N VAL A 93 -39.47 -7.36 -7.54
CA VAL A 93 -39.61 -5.91 -7.77
C VAL A 93 -39.04 -5.10 -6.60
N SER A 94 -39.06 -5.65 -5.38
CA SER A 94 -38.45 -5.06 -4.19
C SER A 94 -36.95 -4.81 -4.35
N SER A 95 -36.23 -5.70 -5.03
CA SER A 95 -34.80 -5.60 -5.27
C SER A 95 -34.50 -4.63 -6.43
N MET A 96 -35.48 -4.38 -7.31
CA MET A 96 -35.38 -3.40 -8.40
C MET A 96 -35.62 -1.96 -7.96
N LEU A 97 -36.46 -1.72 -6.93
CA LEU A 97 -36.70 -0.37 -6.39
C LEU A 97 -35.45 0.30 -5.81
N GLN A 98 -34.44 -0.49 -5.42
CA GLN A 98 -33.15 0.04 -4.96
C GLN A 98 -32.27 0.52 -6.12
N VAL A 99 -32.49 0.01 -7.32
CA VAL A 99 -31.75 0.41 -8.51
C VAL A 99 -32.33 1.73 -9.00
N ARG A 100 -31.61 2.83 -8.75
CA ARG A 100 -32.01 4.18 -9.18
C ARG A 100 -32.07 4.35 -10.72
N ALA A 101 -31.86 3.30 -11.51
CA ALA A 101 -31.79 3.32 -12.97
C ALA A 101 -33.03 2.66 -13.59
N ARG A 102 -33.44 3.11 -14.78
CA ARG A 102 -34.54 2.46 -15.49
C ARG A 102 -34.07 1.12 -16.03
N ILE A 103 -34.90 0.09 -15.89
CA ILE A 103 -34.59 -1.28 -16.32
C ILE A 103 -34.25 -1.32 -17.82
N SER A 104 -34.90 -0.48 -18.62
CA SER A 104 -34.64 -0.32 -20.07
C SER A 104 -33.20 0.06 -20.38
N ASP A 105 -32.48 0.65 -19.42
CA ASP A 105 -31.16 1.22 -19.63
C ASP A 105 -30.04 0.24 -19.25
N LEU A 106 -30.40 -0.90 -18.65
CA LEU A 106 -29.47 -1.91 -18.19
C LEU A 106 -29.15 -2.92 -19.28
N GLU A 107 -27.86 -3.14 -19.50
CA GLU A 107 -27.37 -4.28 -20.28
C GLU A 107 -27.26 -5.51 -19.38
N MET A 108 -27.70 -6.66 -19.86
CA MET A 108 -27.69 -7.92 -19.13
C MET A 108 -26.53 -8.77 -19.65
N SER A 109 -25.67 -9.23 -18.75
CA SER A 109 -24.58 -10.15 -19.03
C SER A 109 -24.88 -11.49 -18.38
N ILE A 110 -24.88 -12.56 -19.19
CA ILE A 110 -25.14 -13.93 -18.76
C ILE A 110 -23.90 -14.78 -19.06
N SER A 111 -23.34 -15.42 -18.05
CA SER A 111 -22.19 -16.31 -18.22
C SER A 111 -22.35 -17.56 -17.37
N HIS A 112 -22.02 -18.73 -17.91
CA HIS A 112 -21.90 -19.94 -17.10
C HIS A 112 -20.44 -20.12 -16.67
N THR A 113 -20.18 -20.02 -15.37
CA THR A 113 -18.84 -20.29 -14.81
C THR A 113 -18.96 -21.45 -13.83
N SER A 114 -18.23 -22.53 -14.08
CA SER A 114 -18.23 -23.72 -13.22
C SER A 114 -19.61 -24.34 -13.00
N GLY A 115 -20.48 -24.30 -14.02
CA GLY A 115 -21.84 -24.84 -13.97
C GLY A 115 -22.87 -23.93 -13.27
N GLU A 116 -22.44 -22.80 -12.70
CA GLU A 116 -23.34 -21.81 -12.10
C GLU A 116 -23.69 -20.73 -13.13
N LEU A 117 -24.99 -20.45 -13.28
CA LEU A 117 -25.49 -19.34 -14.10
C LEU A 117 -25.26 -18.03 -13.35
N ARG A 118 -24.37 -17.18 -13.87
CA ARG A 118 -24.14 -15.83 -13.35
C ARG A 118 -24.83 -14.82 -14.24
N VAL A 119 -25.72 -14.03 -13.63
CA VAL A 119 -26.40 -12.92 -14.29
C VAL A 119 -25.94 -11.62 -13.65
N SER A 120 -25.49 -10.68 -14.49
CA SER A 120 -25.12 -9.33 -14.07
C SER A 120 -25.88 -8.29 -14.90
N PHE A 121 -26.22 -7.16 -14.29
CA PHE A 121 -26.84 -6.02 -14.93
C PHE A 121 -25.92 -4.82 -14.84
N VAL A 122 -25.70 -4.16 -15.97
CA VAL A 122 -24.71 -3.09 -16.10
C VAL A 122 -25.41 -1.79 -16.45
N SER A 123 -25.18 -0.77 -15.63
CA SER A 123 -25.68 0.59 -15.82
C SER A 123 -24.54 1.47 -16.32
N TRP A 124 -24.55 1.78 -17.61
CA TRP A 124 -23.49 2.54 -18.28
C TRP A 124 -23.44 4.00 -17.82
N ASP A 125 -24.59 4.62 -17.58
CA ASP A 125 -24.67 6.04 -17.21
C ASP A 125 -24.22 6.30 -15.78
N LYS A 126 -24.19 5.28 -14.94
CA LYS A 126 -23.77 5.38 -13.54
C LYS A 126 -22.42 4.73 -13.26
N CYS A 127 -21.89 3.98 -14.23
CA CYS A 127 -20.73 3.14 -14.04
C CYS A 127 -20.93 2.12 -12.90
N GLU A 128 -22.09 1.46 -12.87
CA GLU A 128 -22.50 0.53 -11.81
C GLU A 128 -22.78 -0.86 -12.39
N ILE A 129 -22.49 -1.90 -11.60
CA ILE A 129 -22.83 -3.29 -11.94
C ILE A 129 -23.53 -3.95 -10.76
N TYR A 130 -24.54 -4.74 -11.08
CA TYR A 130 -25.37 -5.45 -10.12
C TYR A 130 -25.30 -6.94 -10.45
N GLY A 131 -25.03 -7.78 -9.47
CA GLY A 131 -25.00 -9.23 -9.65
C GLY A 131 -26.24 -9.86 -9.05
N TYR A 132 -26.77 -10.89 -9.70
CA TYR A 132 -27.84 -11.70 -9.14
C TYR A 132 -27.26 -12.81 -8.26
N VAL A 133 -27.62 -12.81 -6.97
CA VAL A 133 -27.14 -13.78 -5.98
C VAL A 133 -28.32 -14.15 -5.09
N ASN A 134 -28.62 -15.45 -4.95
CA ASN A 134 -29.69 -15.96 -4.07
C ASN A 134 -31.06 -15.30 -4.30
N ASN A 135 -31.43 -15.13 -5.56
CA ASN A 135 -32.65 -14.43 -6.00
C ASN A 135 -32.72 -12.92 -5.71
N ASP A 136 -31.63 -12.33 -5.21
CA ASP A 136 -31.54 -10.90 -4.94
C ASP A 136 -30.54 -10.21 -5.85
N LEU A 137 -30.86 -8.95 -6.17
CA LEU A 137 -29.98 -8.09 -6.93
C LEU A 137 -29.04 -7.35 -5.97
N VAL A 138 -27.78 -7.73 -5.98
CA VAL A 138 -26.76 -7.20 -5.08
C VAL A 138 -25.87 -6.22 -5.84
N PHE A 139 -25.73 -5.01 -5.31
CA PHE A 139 -24.76 -4.05 -5.80
C PHE A 139 -23.35 -4.62 -5.68
N ARG A 140 -22.58 -4.62 -6.77
CA ARG A 140 -21.21 -5.10 -6.78
C ARG A 140 -20.24 -3.91 -6.65
N PRO A 141 -19.03 -4.13 -6.13
CA PRO A 141 -18.02 -3.09 -6.05
C PRO A 141 -17.74 -2.46 -7.42
N LYS A 142 -17.37 -1.18 -7.44
CA LYS A 142 -17.19 -0.44 -8.70
C LYS A 142 -16.04 -0.98 -9.54
N SER A 143 -15.04 -1.60 -8.90
CA SER A 143 -14.00 -2.36 -9.59
C SER A 143 -14.56 -3.43 -10.55
N ALA A 144 -15.69 -4.08 -10.21
CA ALA A 144 -16.33 -5.07 -11.07
C ALA A 144 -16.96 -4.45 -12.34
N PHE A 145 -17.40 -3.18 -12.28
CA PHE A 145 -17.91 -2.49 -13.47
C PHE A 145 -16.78 -2.27 -14.49
N TRP A 146 -15.63 -1.81 -13.99
CA TRP A 146 -14.45 -1.60 -14.83
C TRP A 146 -13.89 -2.92 -15.37
N ASP A 147 -13.92 -3.98 -14.57
CA ASP A 147 -13.55 -5.32 -15.02
C ASP A 147 -14.46 -5.81 -16.16
N HIS A 148 -15.78 -5.69 -15.98
CA HIS A 148 -16.77 -6.00 -17.02
C HIS A 148 -16.53 -5.18 -18.30
N LEU A 149 -16.33 -3.87 -18.18
CA LEU A 149 -16.05 -2.99 -19.32
C LEU A 149 -14.75 -3.36 -20.04
N SER A 150 -13.71 -3.77 -19.30
CA SER A 150 -12.45 -4.24 -19.88
C SER A 150 -12.58 -5.60 -20.57
N THR A 151 -13.52 -6.42 -20.11
CA THR A 151 -13.81 -7.73 -20.68
C THR A 151 -14.59 -7.60 -21.98
N PHE A 152 -15.59 -6.72 -22.05
CA PHE A 152 -16.47 -6.59 -23.21
C PHE A 152 -16.39 -5.23 -23.95
N PRO A 153 -15.21 -4.77 -24.40
CA PRO A 153 -15.10 -3.46 -25.05
C PRO A 153 -15.49 -3.47 -26.54
N MET A 154 -15.40 -4.62 -27.21
CA MET A 154 -15.39 -4.72 -28.69
C MET A 154 -16.72 -4.41 -29.39
N HIS A 155 -17.85 -4.67 -28.73
CA HIS A 155 -19.16 -4.38 -29.29
C HIS A 155 -19.56 -2.89 -29.14
N ARG A 156 -18.72 -2.06 -28.53
CA ARG A 156 -19.00 -0.64 -28.31
C ARG A 156 -18.61 0.20 -29.51
N THR A 157 -19.61 0.88 -30.06
CA THR A 157 -19.43 1.86 -31.14
C THR A 157 -19.32 3.29 -30.64
N LYS A 158 -19.71 3.56 -29.38
CA LYS A 158 -19.68 4.88 -28.74
C LYS A 158 -19.17 4.77 -27.30
N LEU A 159 -18.29 5.69 -26.92
CA LEU A 159 -17.82 5.82 -25.54
C LEU A 159 -18.81 6.68 -24.75
N ASN A 160 -19.27 6.18 -23.59
CA ASN A 160 -20.11 6.98 -22.69
C ASN A 160 -19.28 8.11 -22.08
N ARG A 161 -19.79 9.35 -22.15
CA ARG A 161 -19.11 10.53 -21.61
C ARG A 161 -18.84 10.41 -20.10
N GLN A 162 -19.72 9.75 -19.35
CA GLN A 162 -19.54 9.61 -17.90
C GLN A 162 -18.29 8.78 -17.56
N ILE A 163 -18.02 7.72 -18.33
CA ILE A 163 -16.82 6.88 -18.17
C ILE A 163 -15.56 7.73 -18.37
N GLU A 164 -15.53 8.55 -19.41
CA GLU A 164 -14.42 9.44 -19.75
C GLU A 164 -14.19 10.50 -18.67
N VAL A 165 -15.26 11.15 -18.21
CA VAL A 165 -15.20 12.15 -17.13
C VAL A 165 -14.67 11.54 -15.85
N GLU A 166 -15.13 10.34 -15.49
CA GLU A 166 -14.69 9.67 -14.27
C GLU A 166 -13.21 9.27 -14.32
N PHE A 167 -12.76 8.72 -15.46
CA PHE A 167 -11.36 8.38 -15.69
C PHE A 167 -10.44 9.60 -15.57
N LEU A 168 -10.76 10.69 -16.28
CA LEU A 168 -9.95 11.90 -16.25
C LEU A 168 -9.98 12.56 -14.87
N SER A 169 -11.12 12.54 -14.18
CA SER A 169 -11.25 13.05 -12.80
C SER A 169 -10.40 12.24 -11.82
N ALA A 170 -10.35 10.92 -11.99
CA ALA A 170 -9.55 10.04 -11.15
C ALA A 170 -8.04 10.29 -11.33
N LEU A 171 -7.58 10.45 -12.58
CA LEU A 171 -6.19 10.78 -12.86
C LEU A 171 -5.83 12.18 -12.36
N ALA A 172 -6.69 13.18 -12.57
CA ALA A 172 -6.48 14.53 -12.06
C ALA A 172 -6.42 14.55 -10.52
N PHE A 173 -7.27 13.79 -9.85
CA PHE A 173 -7.22 13.61 -8.41
C PHE A 173 -5.87 13.02 -7.97
N GLY A 174 -5.42 11.93 -8.61
CA GLY A 174 -4.12 11.30 -8.33
C GLY A 174 -2.94 12.26 -8.50
N SER A 175 -2.92 13.05 -9.57
CA SER A 175 -1.88 14.06 -9.79
C SER A 175 -1.91 15.16 -8.72
N ASN A 176 -3.11 15.64 -8.36
CA ASN A 176 -3.26 16.72 -7.37
C ASN A 176 -2.86 16.26 -5.96
N GLU A 177 -3.23 15.04 -5.55
CA GLU A 177 -2.83 14.50 -4.25
C GLU A 177 -1.30 14.43 -4.14
N ARG A 178 -0.58 14.07 -5.21
CA ARG A 178 0.89 14.01 -5.19
C ARG A 178 1.56 15.39 -5.15
N ILE A 179 0.91 16.40 -5.70
CA ILE A 179 1.41 17.78 -5.68
C ILE A 179 1.15 18.42 -4.31
N LEU A 180 -0.04 18.19 -3.74
CA LEU A 180 -0.49 18.84 -2.50
C LEU A 180 0.00 18.11 -1.24
N GLU A 181 0.06 16.78 -1.29
CA GLU A 181 0.42 15.96 -0.15
C GLU A 181 1.84 15.41 -0.29
N ASN A 182 2.40 15.02 0.85
CA ASN A 182 3.69 14.34 0.92
C ASN A 182 3.67 13.11 -0.02
N LYS A 183 4.82 12.72 -0.58
CA LYS A 183 4.96 11.72 -1.68
C LYS A 183 4.29 10.34 -1.45
N ALA A 184 3.80 10.07 -0.25
CA ALA A 184 3.12 8.84 0.15
C ALA A 184 1.60 8.94 -0.04
N THR A 185 1.14 9.12 -1.29
CA THR A 185 -0.28 8.98 -1.63
C THR A 185 -0.66 7.51 -1.75
N THR A 186 -1.91 7.18 -1.43
CA THR A 186 -2.51 5.85 -1.66
C THR A 186 -2.95 5.64 -3.11
N PHE A 187 -2.80 6.65 -3.98
CA PHE A 187 -3.09 6.54 -5.40
C PHE A 187 -2.12 5.55 -6.09
N PRO A 188 -2.62 4.57 -6.86
CA PRO A 188 -1.83 3.41 -7.29
C PRO A 188 -0.79 3.70 -8.37
N TYR A 189 -0.83 4.88 -9.01
CA TYR A 189 0.06 5.24 -10.11
C TYR A 189 1.02 6.37 -9.72
N GLU A 190 2.25 6.26 -10.18
CA GLU A 190 3.28 7.30 -10.15
C GLU A 190 3.03 8.40 -11.18
N ASP A 191 3.63 9.58 -11.00
CA ASP A 191 3.46 10.73 -11.92
C ASP A 191 3.80 10.37 -13.37
N ALA A 192 4.93 9.67 -13.56
CA ALA A 192 5.35 9.20 -14.88
C ALA A 192 4.38 8.17 -15.48
N GLN A 193 3.72 7.37 -14.65
CA GLN A 193 2.69 6.42 -15.11
C GLN A 193 1.41 7.16 -15.49
N ILE A 194 0.96 8.12 -14.68
CA ILE A 194 -0.21 8.97 -14.97
C ILE A 194 0.00 9.73 -16.29
N GLU A 195 1.17 10.33 -16.50
CA GLU A 195 1.51 11.01 -17.75
C GLU A 195 1.40 10.07 -18.96
N ARG A 196 1.92 8.85 -18.85
CA ARG A 196 1.81 7.83 -19.91
C ARG A 196 0.36 7.40 -20.16
N LEU A 197 -0.45 7.25 -19.12
CA LEU A 197 -1.87 6.92 -19.24
C LEU A 197 -2.64 8.02 -19.97
N ILE A 198 -2.38 9.29 -19.64
CA ILE A 198 -2.98 10.47 -20.29
C ILE A 198 -2.52 10.59 -21.74
N ARG A 199 -1.22 10.39 -22.03
CA ARG A 199 -0.68 10.41 -23.39
C ARG A 199 -1.35 9.34 -24.26
N THR A 200 -1.39 8.10 -23.78
CA THR A 200 -2.06 6.99 -24.49
C THR A 200 -3.54 7.28 -24.73
N TYR A 201 -4.22 7.86 -23.73
CA TYR A 201 -5.60 8.29 -23.86
C TYR A 201 -5.76 9.36 -24.95
N ALA A 202 -4.91 10.39 -24.97
CA ALA A 202 -4.96 11.46 -25.97
C ALA A 202 -4.68 10.93 -27.38
N ASP A 203 -3.70 10.03 -27.52
CA ASP A 203 -3.32 9.40 -28.79
C ASP A 203 -4.47 8.54 -29.36
N LEU A 204 -5.22 7.85 -28.50
CA LEU A 204 -6.41 7.08 -28.90
C LEU A 204 -7.63 7.97 -29.15
N ARG A 205 -7.81 9.04 -28.36
CA ARG A 205 -8.98 9.93 -28.43
C ARG A 205 -8.97 10.82 -29.67
N GLY A 206 -7.80 11.33 -30.07
CA GLY A 206 -7.67 12.23 -31.22
C GLY A 206 -8.27 11.64 -32.51
N PRO A 207 -7.88 10.43 -32.91
CA PRO A 207 -8.42 9.82 -34.13
C PRO A 207 -9.85 9.29 -33.98
N VAL A 208 -10.36 9.01 -32.77
CA VAL A 208 -11.78 8.66 -32.54
C VAL A 208 -12.72 9.77 -33.01
N THR A 209 -12.32 11.03 -32.93
CA THR A 209 -13.11 12.16 -33.47
C THR A 209 -13.27 12.10 -34.99
N ILE A 210 -12.34 11.44 -35.69
CA ILE A 210 -12.31 11.34 -37.15
C ILE A 210 -12.92 10.02 -37.64
N ALA A 211 -12.62 8.91 -36.95
CA ALA A 211 -13.07 7.56 -37.29
C ALA A 211 -13.49 6.79 -36.01
N PRO A 212 -14.73 6.99 -35.52
CA PRO A 212 -15.12 6.55 -34.18
C PRO A 212 -15.23 5.03 -34.02
N THR A 213 -15.52 4.29 -35.08
CA THR A 213 -15.95 2.89 -34.96
C THR A 213 -14.85 1.92 -34.52
N HIS A 214 -13.60 2.08 -34.99
CA HIS A 214 -12.55 1.08 -34.74
C HIS A 214 -11.72 1.35 -33.47
N LEU A 215 -11.70 2.59 -33.00
CA LEU A 215 -10.82 3.00 -31.90
C LEU A 215 -11.55 3.14 -30.56
N VAL A 216 -12.88 3.10 -30.55
CA VAL A 216 -13.66 3.10 -29.31
C VAL A 216 -13.35 1.87 -28.45
N PRO A 217 -13.24 0.63 -28.97
CA PRO A 217 -12.93 -0.51 -28.11
C PRO A 217 -11.54 -0.45 -27.45
N PRO A 218 -10.43 -0.17 -28.17
CA PRO A 218 -9.12 0.00 -27.52
C PRO A 218 -9.10 1.13 -26.49
N LEU A 219 -9.76 2.27 -26.78
CA LEU A 219 -9.88 3.38 -25.84
C LEU A 219 -10.66 2.99 -24.58
N THR A 220 -11.79 2.31 -24.76
CA THR A 220 -12.64 1.83 -23.67
C THR A 220 -11.89 0.83 -22.79
N TYR A 221 -11.17 -0.10 -23.41
CA TYR A 221 -10.32 -1.05 -22.70
C TYR A 221 -9.21 -0.35 -21.91
N HIS A 222 -8.50 0.61 -22.50
CA HIS A 222 -7.46 1.39 -21.83
C HIS A 222 -7.98 2.09 -20.58
N ILE A 223 -9.11 2.78 -20.70
CA ILE A 223 -9.78 3.45 -19.58
C ILE A 223 -10.12 2.44 -18.50
N ALA A 224 -10.80 1.34 -18.87
CA ALA A 224 -11.29 0.34 -17.93
C ALA A 224 -10.13 -0.32 -17.16
N ARG A 225 -9.08 -0.78 -17.86
CA ARG A 225 -7.90 -1.40 -17.23
C ARG A 225 -7.17 -0.44 -16.31
N SER A 226 -7.11 0.84 -16.66
CA SER A 226 -6.50 1.86 -15.81
C SER A 226 -7.33 2.13 -14.55
N MET A 227 -8.66 2.07 -14.65
CA MET A 227 -9.58 2.31 -13.54
C MET A 227 -9.66 1.16 -12.54
N ILE A 228 -9.41 -0.10 -12.93
CA ILE A 228 -9.46 -1.24 -12.01
C ILE A 228 -8.55 -1.05 -10.78
N PRO A 229 -7.23 -0.78 -10.91
CA PRO A 229 -6.38 -0.53 -9.75
C PRO A 229 -6.78 0.70 -8.94
N ILE A 230 -7.32 1.74 -9.60
CA ILE A 230 -7.81 2.96 -8.93
C ILE A 230 -8.99 2.64 -8.04
N GLU A 231 -9.99 1.93 -8.54
CA GLU A 231 -11.15 1.55 -7.73
C GLU A 231 -10.79 0.54 -6.65
N LEU A 232 -9.91 -0.42 -6.92
CA LEU A 232 -9.40 -1.33 -5.88
C LEU A 232 -8.66 -0.57 -4.77
N SER A 233 -7.90 0.47 -5.13
CA SER A 233 -7.30 1.38 -4.16
C SER A 233 -8.38 2.15 -3.40
N ARG A 234 -9.37 2.72 -4.09
CA ARG A 234 -10.48 3.45 -3.47
C ARG A 234 -11.27 2.60 -2.48
N GLU A 235 -11.56 1.35 -2.84
CA GLU A 235 -12.24 0.37 -1.99
C GLU A 235 -11.38 0.01 -0.79
N ARG A 236 -10.09 -0.31 -1.00
CA ARG A 236 -9.14 -0.66 0.06
C ARG A 236 -9.00 0.45 1.09
N TYR A 237 -8.86 1.69 0.62
CA TYR A 237 -8.67 2.87 1.46
C TYR A 237 -10.01 3.58 1.78
N LYS A 238 -11.13 2.93 1.47
CA LYS A 238 -12.51 3.39 1.74
C LYS A 238 -12.77 4.85 1.35
N TYR A 239 -12.25 5.28 0.21
CA TYR A 239 -12.36 6.65 -0.28
C TYR A 239 -13.80 7.18 -0.25
N GLY A 240 -13.96 8.44 0.13
CA GLY A 240 -15.28 9.08 0.25
C GLY A 240 -16.06 8.72 1.51
N THR A 241 -15.60 7.76 2.31
CA THR A 241 -16.17 7.48 3.64
C THR A 241 -15.48 8.30 4.73
N ARG A 242 -16.07 8.38 5.93
CA ARG A 242 -15.39 8.95 7.10
C ARG A 242 -14.11 8.18 7.44
N GLU A 243 -14.07 6.90 7.11
CA GLU A 243 -12.90 6.05 7.34
C GLU A 243 -11.71 6.37 6.42
N ALA A 244 -11.95 7.01 5.27
CA ALA A 244 -10.87 7.49 4.40
C ALA A 244 -9.94 8.48 5.11
N ARG A 245 -10.47 9.28 6.05
CA ARG A 245 -9.68 10.23 6.82
C ARG A 245 -8.70 9.54 7.76
N PHE A 246 -9.08 8.40 8.35
CA PHE A 246 -8.18 7.58 9.17
C PHE A 246 -7.04 6.91 8.36
N TYR A 247 -6.96 7.11 7.05
CA TYR A 247 -5.75 6.75 6.29
C TYR A 247 -4.78 7.94 6.14
N ARG A 248 -5.27 9.19 6.22
CA ARG A 248 -4.39 10.35 6.45
C ARG A 248 -3.89 10.33 7.89
N ASP A 249 -4.77 10.00 8.80
CA ASP A 249 -4.45 9.76 10.20
C ASP A 249 -4.21 8.26 10.36
N VAL A 250 -3.07 7.75 9.84
CA VAL A 250 -2.50 6.48 10.34
C VAL A 250 -2.13 6.75 11.79
N ALA A 251 -3.13 6.92 12.64
CA ALA A 251 -3.02 7.00 14.06
C ALA A 251 -2.57 5.61 14.45
N ILE A 252 -1.24 5.48 14.51
CA ILE A 252 -0.57 4.38 15.18
C ILE A 252 -1.37 4.20 16.46
N PRO A 253 -2.08 3.06 16.63
CA PRO A 253 -2.97 2.90 17.76
C PRO A 253 -2.16 3.21 19.02
N GLU A 254 -2.76 4.00 19.91
CA GLU A 254 -2.05 4.41 21.11
C GLU A 254 -1.49 3.16 21.80
N PRO A 255 -0.18 3.15 22.11
CA PRO A 255 0.43 1.97 22.68
C PRO A 255 -0.28 1.64 23.98
N THR A 256 -0.71 0.39 24.12
CA THR A 256 -1.19 -0.12 25.41
C THR A 256 -0.10 0.08 26.47
N TRP A 257 -0.49 0.19 27.74
CA TRP A 257 0.46 0.45 28.83
C TRP A 257 1.65 -0.52 28.85
N ASP A 258 1.40 -1.81 28.56
CA ASP A 258 2.43 -2.84 28.47
C ASP A 258 3.44 -2.54 27.35
N ILE A 259 2.93 -2.15 26.18
CA ILE A 259 3.77 -1.75 25.03
C ILE A 259 4.56 -0.49 25.38
N TRP A 260 3.92 0.50 26.01
CA TRP A 260 4.58 1.74 26.42
C TRP A 260 5.73 1.49 27.42
N MET A 261 5.52 0.62 28.42
CA MET A 261 6.57 0.22 29.36
C MET A 261 7.71 -0.53 28.66
N SER A 262 7.37 -1.43 27.72
CA SER A 262 8.38 -2.14 26.93
C SER A 262 9.20 -1.19 26.05
N ASP A 263 8.55 -0.20 25.43
CA ASP A 263 9.20 0.83 24.63
C ASP A 263 10.09 1.73 25.48
N LEU A 264 9.68 2.03 26.73
CA LEU A 264 10.48 2.83 27.65
C LEU A 264 11.76 2.07 28.03
N PHE A 265 11.63 0.80 28.43
CA PHE A 265 12.76 -0.03 28.82
C PHE A 265 13.72 -0.30 27.64
N LEU A 266 13.17 -0.74 26.50
CA LEU A 266 13.95 -0.93 25.27
C LEU A 266 14.49 0.40 24.74
N GLY A 267 13.80 1.50 24.96
CA GLY A 267 14.25 2.84 24.61
C GLY A 267 15.50 3.25 25.39
N VAL A 268 15.59 2.91 26.67
CA VAL A 268 16.81 3.15 27.47
C VAL A 268 17.96 2.25 27.03
N ILE A 269 17.69 0.95 26.82
CA ILE A 269 18.73 -0.03 26.48
C ILE A 269 19.21 0.11 25.03
N LEU A 270 18.33 0.44 24.09
CA LEU A 270 18.63 0.51 22.65
C LEU A 270 18.57 1.95 22.12
N CYS A 271 18.74 2.91 23.04
CA CYS A 271 18.82 4.35 22.75
C CYS A 271 17.67 4.89 21.90
N GLY A 272 16.45 4.39 22.09
CA GLY A 272 15.25 4.86 21.38
C GLY A 272 15.11 4.39 19.93
N THR A 273 16.13 3.74 19.37
CA THR A 273 16.13 3.19 18.00
C THR A 273 14.95 2.24 17.70
N PRO A 274 14.55 1.33 18.61
CA PRO A 274 13.42 0.42 18.35
C PRO A 274 12.10 1.15 18.09
N LYS A 275 11.88 2.29 18.73
CA LYS A 275 10.65 3.07 18.54
C LYS A 275 10.56 3.58 17.10
N ASN A 276 11.66 4.10 16.56
CA ASN A 276 11.72 4.57 15.18
C ASN A 276 11.47 3.42 14.17
N TYR A 277 12.13 2.27 14.39
CA TYR A 277 11.94 1.08 13.57
C TYR A 277 10.51 0.54 13.64
N ARG A 278 9.88 0.60 14.82
CA ARG A 278 8.47 0.20 14.98
C ARG A 278 7.55 1.10 14.18
N VAL A 279 7.71 2.41 14.27
CA VAL A 279 6.90 3.38 13.50
C VAL A 279 7.03 3.10 12.00
N ARG A 280 8.25 2.85 11.52
CA ARG A 280 8.51 2.49 10.13
C ARG A 280 7.85 1.17 9.73
N LEU A 281 7.92 0.13 10.56
CA LEU A 281 7.22 -1.14 10.34
C LEU A 281 5.70 -0.96 10.35
N GLN A 282 5.16 -0.18 11.29
CA GLN A 282 3.73 0.13 11.37
C GLN A 282 3.21 0.85 10.13
N ALA A 283 4.01 1.75 9.55
CA ALA A 283 3.68 2.42 8.29
C ALA A 283 3.55 1.45 7.11
N THR A 284 4.15 0.25 7.18
CA THR A 284 3.98 -0.79 6.15
C THR A 284 2.72 -1.64 6.33
N ILE A 285 1.99 -1.46 7.43
CA ILE A 285 0.78 -2.23 7.76
C ILE A 285 -0.41 -1.30 8.04
N PRO A 286 -0.83 -0.45 7.10
CA PRO A 286 -2.03 0.36 7.28
C PRO A 286 -3.25 -0.55 7.54
N ASN A 287 -3.90 -0.35 8.70
CA ASN A 287 -5.08 -1.12 9.12
C ASN A 287 -4.90 -2.64 9.12
N GLY A 288 -3.71 -3.14 9.44
CA GLY A 288 -3.45 -4.58 9.49
C GLY A 288 -3.23 -5.23 8.12
N ILE A 289 -3.27 -4.45 7.03
CA ILE A 289 -3.00 -4.93 5.67
C ILE A 289 -1.59 -4.52 5.28
N VAL A 290 -0.75 -5.49 4.92
CA VAL A 290 0.62 -5.20 4.48
C VAL A 290 0.62 -4.52 3.12
N ALA A 291 1.16 -3.31 3.09
CA ALA A 291 1.40 -2.52 1.91
C ALA A 291 2.78 -2.90 1.35
N LEU A 292 2.77 -3.76 0.33
CA LEU A 292 3.97 -4.42 -0.17
C LEU A 292 5.04 -3.43 -0.71
N PRO A 293 4.70 -2.41 -1.51
CA PRO A 293 5.69 -1.43 -1.99
C PRO A 293 6.42 -0.70 -0.86
N GLU A 294 5.69 -0.31 0.19
CA GLU A 294 6.17 0.38 1.38
C GLU A 294 7.06 -0.56 2.20
N PHE A 295 6.65 -1.81 2.36
CA PHE A 295 7.44 -2.85 3.01
C PHE A 295 8.79 -3.09 2.29
N ARG A 296 8.76 -3.24 0.97
CA ARG A 296 9.99 -3.43 0.17
C ARG A 296 10.91 -2.22 0.26
N THR A 297 10.33 -1.01 0.27
CA THR A 297 11.09 0.24 0.43
C THR A 297 11.70 0.35 1.82
N LEU A 298 10.96 -0.03 2.86
CA LEU A 298 11.49 -0.14 4.21
C LEU A 298 12.68 -1.10 4.26
N MET A 299 12.55 -2.31 3.72
CA MET A 299 13.62 -3.32 3.73
C MET A 299 14.87 -2.84 3.00
N ARG A 300 14.72 -2.18 1.84
CA ARG A 300 15.85 -1.55 1.12
C ARG A 300 16.56 -0.49 1.98
N ASN A 301 15.80 0.38 2.63
CA ASN A 301 16.37 1.41 3.49
C ASN A 301 17.11 0.80 4.70
N LEU A 302 16.51 -0.20 5.34
CA LEU A 302 17.13 -0.92 6.46
C LEU A 302 18.45 -1.60 6.05
N MET A 303 18.46 -2.26 4.90
CA MET A 303 19.69 -2.87 4.38
C MET A 303 20.78 -1.82 4.10
N SER A 304 20.42 -0.66 3.56
CA SER A 304 21.38 0.42 3.35
C SER A 304 21.93 0.99 4.67
N GLU A 305 21.12 1.03 5.72
CA GLU A 305 21.53 1.46 7.05
C GLU A 305 22.49 0.44 7.70
N TRP A 306 22.22 -0.86 7.58
CA TRP A 306 23.06 -1.91 8.16
C TRP A 306 24.34 -2.17 7.37
N ALA A 307 24.34 -1.90 6.06
CA ALA A 307 25.51 -2.06 5.20
C ALA A 307 26.55 -0.93 5.35
N GLY A 308 26.32 0.05 6.23
CA GLY A 308 27.25 1.15 6.44
C GLY A 308 28.66 0.70 6.86
N ASP A 309 29.67 1.37 6.31
CA ASP A 309 31.07 1.11 6.61
C ASP A 309 31.44 1.60 8.01
N VAL A 310 31.44 0.69 8.99
CA VAL A 310 31.99 0.97 10.31
C VAL A 310 33.38 0.37 10.41
N THR A 311 34.41 1.18 10.20
CA THR A 311 35.79 0.81 10.52
C THR A 311 36.07 1.07 11.99
N VAL A 312 36.34 0.01 12.74
CA VAL A 312 36.74 0.10 14.15
C VAL A 312 38.25 -0.07 14.23
N GLY A 313 38.97 1.04 14.44
CA GLY A 313 40.41 1.03 14.65
C GLY A 313 40.72 0.83 16.13
N PHE A 314 41.41 -0.26 16.47
CA PHE A 314 41.91 -0.47 17.83
C PHE A 314 43.31 0.13 17.95
N LEU A 315 43.43 1.28 18.61
CA LEU A 315 44.74 1.83 18.98
C LEU A 315 45.20 1.14 20.26
N ALA A 316 46.27 0.33 20.17
CA ALA A 316 46.93 -0.25 21.32
C ALA A 316 47.69 0.86 22.06
N VAL A 317 47.04 1.47 23.06
CA VAL A 317 47.69 2.44 23.94
C VAL A 317 48.36 1.67 25.09
N PRO A 318 49.67 1.87 25.37
CA PRO A 318 50.30 1.27 26.55
C PRO A 318 49.80 1.92 27.86
N ASP A 319 49.97 1.21 28.99
CA ASP A 319 49.70 1.71 30.36
C ASP A 319 48.25 2.11 30.67
N ILE A 320 47.30 1.31 30.19
CA ILE A 320 45.86 1.50 30.43
C ILE A 320 45.46 0.96 31.81
N THR A 321 44.65 1.69 32.57
CA THR A 321 44.08 1.19 33.83
C THR A 321 42.93 0.20 33.63
N HIS A 322 42.58 -0.52 34.70
CA HIS A 322 41.50 -1.52 34.71
C HIS A 322 40.14 -0.97 34.24
N LEU A 323 39.79 0.28 34.58
CA LEU A 323 38.52 0.88 34.16
C LEU A 323 38.49 1.16 32.65
N GLN A 324 39.52 1.80 32.13
CA GLN A 324 39.66 2.06 30.68
C GLN A 324 39.71 0.76 29.88
N ARG A 325 40.44 -0.25 30.38
CA ARG A 325 40.50 -1.56 29.75
C ARG A 325 39.12 -2.21 29.68
N THR A 326 38.32 -2.07 30.74
CA THR A 326 36.92 -2.54 30.75
C THR A 326 36.07 -1.80 29.72
N PHE A 327 36.12 -0.47 29.66
CA PHE A 327 35.35 0.31 28.68
C PHE A 327 35.78 0.07 27.23
N ALA A 328 37.09 -0.07 26.97
CA ALA A 328 37.62 -0.41 25.66
C ALA A 328 37.19 -1.83 25.22
N LEU A 329 37.13 -2.78 26.16
CA LEU A 329 36.65 -4.13 25.91
C LEU A 329 35.14 -4.14 25.63
N ILE A 330 34.33 -3.42 26.42
CA ILE A 330 32.89 -3.26 26.17
C ILE A 330 32.68 -2.64 24.79
N SER A 331 33.41 -1.57 24.46
CA SER A 331 33.34 -0.92 23.15
C SER A 331 33.63 -1.90 22.00
N SER A 332 34.67 -2.71 22.14
CA SER A 332 35.06 -3.71 21.14
C SER A 332 34.03 -4.81 20.98
N LEU A 333 33.48 -5.32 22.09
CA LEU A 333 32.43 -6.33 22.07
C LEU A 333 31.15 -5.80 21.42
N CYS A 334 30.75 -4.57 21.75
CA CYS A 334 29.60 -3.92 21.14
C CYS A 334 29.81 -3.67 19.64
N ALA A 335 31.01 -3.25 19.22
CA ALA A 335 31.38 -3.10 17.82
C ALA A 335 31.31 -4.43 17.05
N MET A 336 31.93 -5.49 17.60
CA MET A 336 31.86 -6.82 17.00
C MET A 336 30.43 -7.33 16.90
N THR A 337 29.63 -7.14 17.96
CA THR A 337 28.21 -7.51 17.97
C THR A 337 27.44 -6.75 16.90
N SER A 338 27.70 -5.45 16.74
CA SER A 338 27.10 -4.62 15.68
C SER A 338 27.42 -5.15 14.29
N ILE A 339 28.69 -5.49 14.00
CA ILE A 339 29.11 -6.03 12.71
C ILE A 339 28.46 -7.39 12.44
N VAL A 340 28.53 -8.32 13.41
CA VAL A 340 27.98 -9.68 13.25
C VAL A 340 26.47 -9.63 13.06
N THR A 341 25.76 -8.85 13.88
CA THR A 341 24.31 -8.70 13.76
C THR A 341 23.94 -7.96 12.47
N GLY A 342 24.64 -6.89 12.09
CA GLY A 342 24.43 -6.18 10.84
C GLY A 342 24.58 -7.09 9.62
N LEU A 343 25.67 -7.86 9.52
CA LEU A 343 25.90 -8.83 8.45
C LEU A 343 24.83 -9.92 8.42
N HIS A 344 24.47 -10.47 9.58
CA HIS A 344 23.40 -11.46 9.69
C HIS A 344 22.07 -10.88 9.19
N HIS A 345 21.72 -9.66 9.59
CA HIS A 345 20.51 -8.98 9.17
C HIS A 345 20.50 -8.71 7.67
N VAL A 346 21.59 -8.19 7.09
CA VAL A 346 21.72 -7.97 5.64
C VAL A 346 21.54 -9.29 4.89
N TRP A 347 22.19 -10.36 5.32
CA TRP A 347 22.09 -11.67 4.68
C TRP A 347 20.66 -12.22 4.73
N GLN A 348 20.05 -12.22 5.92
CA GLN A 348 18.70 -12.77 6.12
C GLN A 348 17.61 -11.96 5.41
N HIS A 349 17.76 -10.63 5.31
CA HIS A 349 16.72 -9.74 4.79
C HIS A 349 16.90 -9.40 3.29
N ARG A 350 18.05 -9.72 2.69
CA ARG A 350 18.28 -9.52 1.25
C ARG A 350 17.23 -10.22 0.39
N GLU A 351 16.85 -11.44 0.76
CA GLU A 351 15.82 -12.21 0.05
C GLU A 351 14.40 -11.64 0.25
N LYS A 352 14.21 -10.78 1.26
CA LYS A 352 12.90 -10.21 1.61
C LYS A 352 12.57 -8.94 0.82
N ILE A 353 13.50 -8.43 0.01
CA ILE A 353 13.24 -7.27 -0.87
C ILE A 353 12.21 -7.60 -1.95
N ASP A 354 12.24 -8.82 -2.50
CA ASP A 354 11.38 -9.24 -3.61
C ASP A 354 10.24 -10.16 -3.15
N ILE A 355 9.94 -10.16 -1.85
CA ILE A 355 8.95 -11.04 -1.23
C ILE A 355 7.54 -10.81 -1.78
N GLU A 356 6.73 -11.85 -1.83
CA GLU A 356 5.31 -11.76 -2.13
C GLU A 356 4.51 -11.24 -0.93
N LYS A 357 3.26 -10.83 -1.17
CA LYS A 357 2.42 -10.20 -0.15
C LYS A 357 2.17 -11.12 1.05
N ASP A 358 1.90 -12.39 0.81
CA ASP A 358 1.57 -13.35 1.87
C ASP A 358 2.78 -13.68 2.73
N ASP A 359 3.96 -13.74 2.13
CA ASP A 359 5.20 -13.95 2.85
C ASP A 359 5.65 -12.70 3.61
N ALA A 360 5.37 -11.49 3.10
CA ALA A 360 5.55 -10.23 3.85
C ALA A 360 4.64 -10.19 5.10
N TYR A 361 3.39 -10.62 4.93
CA TYR A 361 2.44 -10.77 6.03
C TYR A 361 2.97 -11.77 7.07
N ARG A 362 3.40 -12.96 6.64
CA ARG A 362 4.02 -13.95 7.53
C ARG A 362 5.25 -13.40 8.24
N TYR A 363 6.12 -12.68 7.54
CA TYR A 363 7.32 -12.08 8.12
C TYR A 363 6.98 -11.10 9.25
N LEU A 364 6.01 -10.20 9.04
CA LEU A 364 5.61 -9.21 10.05
C LEU A 364 4.89 -9.85 11.26
N HIS A 365 4.25 -11.00 11.05
CA HIS A 365 3.58 -11.77 12.11
C HIS A 365 4.46 -12.85 12.76
N TYR A 366 5.64 -13.16 12.20
CA TYR A 366 6.48 -14.28 12.62
C TYR A 366 6.93 -14.19 14.09
N LEU A 367 7.15 -12.95 14.58
CA LEU A 367 7.64 -12.69 15.94
C LEU A 367 6.53 -12.37 16.94
N ASP A 368 5.26 -12.65 16.63
CA ASP A 368 4.20 -12.51 17.61
C ASP A 368 4.34 -13.59 18.68
N ILE A 369 5.00 -13.22 19.79
CA ILE A 369 5.31 -14.06 20.95
C ILE A 369 4.06 -14.78 21.48
N ARG A 370 2.86 -14.21 21.29
CA ARG A 370 1.59 -14.85 21.67
C ARG A 370 1.37 -16.19 20.94
N GLN A 371 1.79 -16.31 19.69
CA GLN A 371 1.74 -17.58 18.96
C GLN A 371 2.72 -18.60 19.56
N CYS A 372 3.94 -18.17 19.92
CA CYS A 372 4.95 -19.02 20.55
C CYS A 372 4.53 -19.52 21.94
N LEU A 373 3.81 -18.69 22.70
CA LEU A 373 3.36 -19.05 24.06
C LEU A 373 2.11 -19.94 24.08
N GLY A 374 1.59 -20.37 22.91
CA GLY A 374 0.49 -21.34 22.82
C GLY A 374 -0.85 -20.87 23.41
N LYS A 375 -0.92 -19.65 23.96
CA LYS A 375 -2.17 -19.02 24.39
C LYS A 375 -2.88 -18.52 23.15
N ARG A 376 -3.53 -19.45 22.46
CA ARG A 376 -4.53 -19.20 21.42
C ARG A 376 -5.69 -18.48 22.08
N SER A 377 -5.58 -17.16 22.19
CA SER A 377 -6.69 -16.33 22.61
C SER A 377 -7.71 -16.37 21.48
N ASP A 378 -8.73 -17.21 21.59
CA ASP A 378 -9.96 -17.17 20.76
C ASP A 378 -10.79 -15.89 21.02
N ILE A 379 -10.12 -14.79 21.38
CA ILE A 379 -10.69 -13.46 21.41
C ILE A 379 -10.85 -13.08 19.94
N LYS A 380 -11.96 -13.53 19.36
CA LYS A 380 -12.52 -12.90 18.17
C LYS A 380 -12.64 -11.43 18.53
N SER A 381 -11.78 -10.60 17.93
CA SER A 381 -11.95 -9.15 17.94
C SER A 381 -13.41 -8.88 17.61
N THR A 382 -14.13 -8.18 18.49
CA THR A 382 -15.56 -7.87 18.33
C THR A 382 -15.85 -7.15 17.02
N ASP A 383 -14.83 -6.54 16.42
CA ASP A 383 -14.93 -5.74 15.21
C ASP A 383 -14.53 -6.51 13.94
N GLY A 384 -14.23 -7.81 14.04
CA GLY A 384 -13.80 -8.63 12.92
C GLY A 384 -12.45 -8.23 12.30
N ARG A 385 -11.76 -7.24 12.87
CA ARG A 385 -10.44 -6.79 12.39
C ARG A 385 -9.34 -7.75 12.88
N PRO A 386 -8.37 -8.10 12.03
CA PRO A 386 -7.25 -8.93 12.44
C PRO A 386 -6.46 -8.24 13.57
N PRO A 387 -6.00 -9.00 14.58
CA PRO A 387 -5.20 -8.43 15.66
C PRO A 387 -3.90 -7.84 15.12
N ILE A 388 -3.56 -6.65 15.59
CA ILE A 388 -2.35 -5.93 15.18
C ILE A 388 -1.14 -6.66 15.76
N PRO A 389 -0.14 -7.05 14.94
CA PRO A 389 1.02 -7.79 15.42
C PRO A 389 1.84 -6.95 16.41
N ASN A 390 2.43 -7.60 17.42
CA ASN A 390 3.37 -6.96 18.34
C ASN A 390 4.70 -6.68 17.62
N LEU A 391 4.78 -5.54 16.94
CA LEU A 391 5.97 -5.14 16.17
C LEU A 391 7.16 -4.70 17.03
N THR A 392 6.98 -4.54 18.35
CA THR A 392 8.03 -4.04 19.26
C THR A 392 9.26 -4.95 19.31
N LEU A 393 9.07 -6.28 19.39
CA LEU A 393 10.21 -7.21 19.41
C LEU A 393 10.95 -7.21 18.08
N SER A 394 10.22 -7.29 16.96
CA SER A 394 10.80 -7.21 15.62
C SER A 394 11.60 -5.92 15.46
N ALA A 395 11.02 -4.79 15.85
CA ALA A 395 11.70 -3.51 15.79
C ALA A 395 12.96 -3.45 16.67
N ALA A 396 12.94 -4.05 17.86
CA ALA A 396 14.10 -4.12 18.74
C ALA A 396 15.24 -4.97 18.15
N LEU A 397 14.92 -6.12 17.55
CA LEU A 397 15.90 -6.97 16.88
C LEU A 397 16.49 -6.28 15.66
N LEU A 398 15.65 -5.65 14.83
CA LEU A 398 16.10 -4.88 13.65
C LEU A 398 16.96 -3.66 14.04
N ALA A 399 16.75 -3.09 15.22
CA ALA A 399 17.52 -1.97 15.75
C ALA A 399 18.86 -2.37 16.41
N LEU A 400 19.08 -3.66 16.68
CA LEU A 400 20.22 -4.16 17.45
C LEU A 400 21.59 -3.78 16.87
N PRO A 401 21.84 -3.87 15.54
CA PRO A 401 23.13 -3.49 14.97
C PRO A 401 23.47 -2.02 15.24
N LEU A 402 22.47 -1.13 15.09
CA LEU A 402 22.65 0.30 15.28
C LEU A 402 22.78 0.67 16.76
N ALA A 403 21.98 0.07 17.64
CA ALA A 403 22.06 0.31 19.07
C ALA A 403 23.40 -0.14 19.67
N THR A 404 23.89 -1.33 19.29
CA THR A 404 25.20 -1.83 19.75
C THR A 404 26.36 -0.96 19.24
N LEU A 405 26.25 -0.42 18.03
CA LEU A 405 27.21 0.57 17.52
C LEU A 405 27.24 1.83 18.39
N GLN A 406 26.08 2.36 18.78
CA GLN A 406 26.01 3.54 19.64
C GLN A 406 26.63 3.30 21.02
N TRP A 407 26.36 2.14 21.64
CA TRP A 407 27.02 1.74 22.89
C TRP A 407 28.53 1.59 22.73
N SER A 408 28.99 1.12 21.58
CA SER A 408 30.42 1.02 21.27
C SER A 408 31.08 2.40 21.28
N VAL A 409 30.48 3.38 20.60
CA VAL A 409 30.97 4.77 20.54
C VAL A 409 30.93 5.43 21.92
N LEU A 410 29.84 5.26 22.68
CA LEU A 410 29.73 5.80 24.03
C LEU A 410 30.78 5.22 24.97
N SER A 411 30.96 3.89 24.97
CA SER A 411 31.95 3.21 25.80
C SER A 411 33.37 3.62 25.44
N PHE A 412 33.66 3.77 24.14
CA PHE A 412 34.96 4.26 23.68
C PHE A 412 35.24 5.69 24.14
N THR A 413 34.24 6.56 24.06
CA THR A 413 34.33 7.95 24.53
C THR A 413 34.62 7.99 26.03
N LEU A 414 33.97 7.13 26.82
CA LEU A 414 34.24 6.99 28.26
C LEU A 414 35.65 6.45 28.53
N ALA A 415 36.16 5.52 27.72
CA ALA A 415 37.54 5.05 27.82
C ALA A 415 38.55 6.18 27.58
N ILE A 416 38.36 7.00 26.54
CA ILE A 416 39.23 8.16 26.26
C ILE A 416 39.13 9.20 27.37
N ALA A 417 37.91 9.51 27.83
CA ALA A 417 37.65 10.44 28.92
C ALA A 417 38.40 10.03 30.20
N THR A 418 38.31 8.75 30.57
CA THR A 418 39.01 8.20 31.74
C THR A 418 40.52 8.11 31.53
N TYR A 419 41.01 7.87 30.31
CA TYR A 419 42.44 7.93 29.95
C TYR A 419 43.03 9.31 30.19
N ALA A 420 42.37 10.32 29.66
CA ALA A 420 42.87 11.67 29.77
C ALA A 420 42.78 12.23 31.21
N LEU A 421 41.85 11.74 32.05
CA LEU A 421 41.82 12.02 33.50
C LEU A 421 43.05 11.47 34.25
N GLN A 422 43.60 10.32 33.84
CA GLN A 422 44.69 9.66 34.55
C GLN A 422 46.06 10.23 34.24
N PHE A 423 46.27 10.71 33.01
CA PHE A 423 47.50 11.40 32.67
C PHE A 423 47.78 12.60 33.61
N GLN A 424 46.72 13.20 34.17
CA GLN A 424 46.84 14.29 35.13
C GLN A 424 47.31 13.86 36.52
N SER A 425 46.87 12.71 37.03
CA SER A 425 47.24 12.26 38.37
C SER A 425 48.70 11.81 38.45
N GLN A 426 49.25 11.31 37.34
CA GLN A 426 50.62 10.80 37.28
C GLN A 426 51.68 11.89 37.15
N SER A 427 51.30 13.08 36.67
CA SER A 427 52.20 14.24 36.53
C SER A 427 52.53 14.97 37.85
N GLN A 428 52.09 14.48 39.01
CA GLN A 428 52.43 15.08 40.30
C GLN A 428 53.74 14.46 40.83
N PRO A 429 54.88 15.18 40.81
CA PRO A 429 56.16 14.63 41.22
C PRO A 429 56.14 14.26 42.71
N SER A 430 56.30 12.98 43.01
CA SER A 430 56.64 12.50 44.35
C SER A 430 58.10 12.86 44.68
N GLY A 431 58.36 14.13 44.96
CA GLY A 431 59.52 14.58 45.73
C GLY A 431 58.96 15.22 47.00
N GLY A 432 59.26 14.73 48.20
CA GLY A 432 60.59 14.40 48.69
C GLY A 432 60.95 15.52 49.67
N ASP A 433 60.98 15.17 50.96
CA ASP A 433 61.23 16.05 52.10
C ASP A 433 62.30 17.12 51.82
N GLY A 434 61.91 18.39 51.95
CA GLY A 434 62.82 19.50 51.75
C GLY A 434 62.18 20.82 52.17
N ASN A 435 62.28 21.09 53.47
CA ASN A 435 61.89 22.33 54.14
C ASN A 435 62.40 23.57 53.36
N GLY A 436 61.53 24.31 52.67
CA GLY A 436 61.90 25.53 51.95
C GLY A 436 60.80 26.10 51.05
N ASP A 437 60.03 27.06 51.59
CA ASP A 437 59.35 28.17 50.92
C ASP A 437 58.53 27.91 49.62
N SER A 438 57.49 27.09 49.77
CA SER A 438 56.05 27.37 49.56
C SER A 438 55.45 28.32 48.49
N GLU A 439 56.17 28.91 47.53
CA GLU A 439 55.52 29.90 46.61
C GLU A 439 55.35 29.54 45.13
N ILE A 440 55.91 28.43 44.63
CA ILE A 440 55.85 28.12 43.18
C ILE A 440 55.27 26.72 42.93
N ASN A 441 53.98 26.53 43.24
CA ASN A 441 53.22 25.35 42.83
C ASN A 441 51.81 25.66 42.28
N LYS A 442 51.54 26.92 41.91
CA LYS A 442 50.27 27.36 41.32
C LYS A 442 50.04 26.89 39.87
N GLY A 443 51.05 26.33 39.18
CA GLY A 443 50.94 25.93 37.77
C GLY A 443 50.08 24.69 37.51
N GLY A 444 50.04 23.73 38.45
CA GLY A 444 49.35 22.45 38.26
C GLY A 444 47.83 22.52 38.32
N SER A 445 47.27 23.46 39.10
CA SER A 445 45.82 23.63 39.25
C SER A 445 45.16 24.13 37.96
N HIS A 446 45.85 24.95 37.16
CA HIS A 446 45.30 25.47 35.91
C HIS A 446 45.06 24.37 34.86
N LEU A 447 45.94 23.38 34.77
CA LEU A 447 45.82 22.29 33.80
C LEU A 447 44.74 21.28 34.20
N GLN A 448 44.57 21.03 35.50
CA GLN A 448 43.45 20.23 36.04
C GLN A 448 42.11 20.90 35.78
N VAL A 449 41.99 22.20 36.06
CA VAL A 449 40.77 22.96 35.80
C VAL A 449 40.44 22.97 34.31
N LEU A 450 41.43 23.23 33.43
CA LEU A 450 41.22 23.26 31.98
C LEU A 450 40.74 21.90 31.44
N PHE A 451 41.26 20.80 31.98
CA PHE A 451 40.87 19.47 31.57
C PHE A 451 39.49 19.05 32.10
N ILE A 452 39.16 19.35 33.36
CA ILE A 452 37.80 19.15 33.89
C ILE A 452 36.79 19.92 33.03
N VAL A 453 37.12 21.16 32.65
CA VAL A 453 36.31 21.96 31.74
C VAL A 453 36.18 21.28 30.38
N LEU A 454 37.28 20.79 29.79
CA LEU A 454 37.25 20.09 28.50
C LEU A 454 36.43 18.79 28.56
N LEU A 455 36.56 18.00 29.63
CA LEU A 455 35.83 16.76 29.85
C LEU A 455 34.35 17.03 30.07
N SER A 456 34.02 18.06 30.84
CA SER A 456 32.65 18.50 31.06
C SER A 456 32.04 19.04 29.76
N LEU A 457 32.83 19.72 28.92
CA LEU A 457 32.42 20.15 27.59
C LEU A 457 32.19 18.96 26.66
N LEU A 458 33.08 17.97 26.65
CA LEU A 458 32.94 16.75 25.85
C LEU A 458 31.73 15.92 26.30
N GLY A 459 31.54 15.77 27.61
CA GLY A 459 30.38 15.10 28.20
C GLY A 459 29.08 15.83 27.89
N ALA A 460 29.08 17.17 27.98
CA ALA A 460 27.95 17.99 27.55
C ALA A 460 27.70 17.87 26.05
N LEU A 461 28.74 17.80 25.22
CA LEU A 461 28.62 17.62 23.78
C LEU A 461 28.07 16.22 23.44
N ALA A 462 28.56 15.17 24.11
CA ALA A 462 28.04 13.81 23.97
C ALA A 462 26.57 13.72 24.42
N LEU A 463 26.20 14.36 25.53
CA LEU A 463 24.83 14.47 25.98
C LEU A 463 23.97 15.27 24.99
N CYS A 464 24.47 16.38 24.46
CA CYS A 464 23.79 17.16 23.42
C CYS A 464 23.58 16.36 22.15
N VAL A 465 24.58 15.60 21.69
CA VAL A 465 24.48 14.69 20.55
C VAL A 465 23.45 13.59 20.84
N PHE A 466 23.49 13.01 22.03
CA PHE A 466 22.51 12.02 22.47
C PHE A 466 21.09 12.60 22.50
N LEU A 467 20.89 13.79 23.07
CA LEU A 467 19.59 14.47 23.11
C LEU A 467 19.12 14.91 21.71
N PHE A 468 20.05 15.30 20.85
CA PHE A 468 19.77 15.64 19.45
C PHE A 468 19.30 14.41 18.69
N PHE A 469 20.01 13.29 18.80
CA PHE A 469 19.59 12.03 18.22
C PHE A 469 18.31 11.50 18.87
N TRP A 470 18.14 11.65 20.18
CA TRP A 470 16.89 11.35 20.87
C TRP A 470 15.73 12.15 20.30
N ARG A 471 15.96 13.41 19.93
CA ARG A 471 14.97 14.26 19.26
C ARG A 471 14.75 13.87 17.79
N ILE A 472 15.78 13.44 17.07
CA ILE A 472 15.65 12.91 15.69
C ILE A 472 14.88 11.59 15.69
N TRP A 473 15.11 10.75 16.69
CA TRP A 473 14.46 9.45 16.86
C TRP A 473 13.13 9.53 17.58
N ALA A 474 12.87 10.64 18.27
CA ALA A 474 11.52 10.96 18.70
C ALA A 474 10.65 10.94 17.44
N PRO A 475 9.51 10.23 17.48
CA PRO A 475 8.60 10.22 16.34
C PRO A 475 8.30 11.68 15.98
N PRO A 476 8.24 12.03 14.68
CA PRO A 476 7.76 13.34 14.29
C PRO A 476 6.47 13.58 15.06
N LEU A 477 6.43 14.63 15.88
CA LEU A 477 5.21 14.97 16.61
C LEU A 477 4.12 15.04 15.53
N HIS A 478 3.17 14.11 15.58
CA HIS A 478 1.91 14.23 14.88
C HIS A 478 1.16 15.39 15.56
N ARG A 479 1.68 16.61 15.39
CA ARG A 479 0.85 17.80 15.37
C ARG A 479 0.11 17.70 14.06
N GLU A 480 -0.97 16.93 14.11
CA GLU A 480 -2.06 17.13 13.19
C GLU A 480 -2.34 18.64 13.19
N ALA A 481 -2.45 19.22 12.00
CA ALA A 481 -3.07 20.51 11.84
C ALA A 481 -4.56 20.36 12.19
N GLU A 482 -4.86 20.19 13.48
CA GLU A 482 -6.18 20.44 14.06
C GLU A 482 -6.51 21.94 14.06
N ASP A 483 -5.62 22.79 13.54
CA ASP A 483 -5.85 24.22 13.36
C ASP A 483 -6.90 24.47 12.26
N GLY A 484 -8.18 24.42 12.65
CA GLY A 484 -9.18 25.34 12.11
C GLY A 484 -10.42 24.78 11.41
N LEU A 485 -10.81 23.51 11.59
CA LEU A 485 -12.09 22.99 11.08
C LEU A 485 -13.03 22.56 12.21
N ASP A 486 -13.10 23.38 13.26
CA ASP A 486 -14.11 23.30 14.30
C ASP A 486 -15.53 23.60 13.75
N ASN A 487 -16.35 22.54 13.75
CA ASN A 487 -17.72 22.51 14.30
C ASN A 487 -18.86 23.35 13.72
N ASN A 488 -18.71 24.17 12.66
CA ASN A 488 -19.85 24.92 12.08
C ASN A 488 -20.36 24.46 10.70
N LEU A 489 -19.91 23.31 10.18
CA LEU A 489 -20.52 22.72 8.99
C LEU A 489 -21.74 21.86 9.36
N VAL A 490 -22.90 22.52 9.42
CA VAL A 490 -24.22 21.87 9.39
C VAL A 490 -24.25 20.91 8.20
N TRP A 491 -24.39 19.62 8.51
CA TRP A 491 -24.45 18.55 7.51
C TRP A 491 -25.76 18.63 6.74
N VAL A 492 -25.69 19.04 5.47
CA VAL A 492 -26.74 18.77 4.48
C VAL A 492 -26.55 17.33 3.98
N PRO A 493 -27.59 16.48 3.99
CA PRO A 493 -27.46 15.08 3.57
C PRO A 493 -27.10 14.96 2.09
N GLU A 494 -26.22 14.00 1.82
CA GLU A 494 -25.89 13.33 0.55
C GLU A 494 -26.23 14.07 -0.75
N VAL A 495 -25.32 14.95 -1.17
CA VAL A 495 -25.14 15.24 -2.60
C VAL A 495 -23.69 14.89 -2.91
N GLY A 496 -23.50 13.89 -3.78
CA GLY A 496 -22.20 13.34 -4.12
C GLY A 496 -21.17 14.41 -4.48
N TRP A 497 -19.90 14.12 -4.16
CA TRP A 497 -18.74 15.00 -4.34
C TRP A 497 -18.67 15.64 -5.74
N PHE A 498 -19.21 14.96 -6.77
CA PHE A 498 -19.32 15.43 -8.15
C PHE A 498 -20.04 16.79 -8.31
N VAL A 499 -21.12 17.05 -7.56
CA VAL A 499 -21.88 18.31 -7.68
C VAL A 499 -21.10 19.51 -7.13
N ARG A 500 -20.19 19.27 -6.16
CA ARG A 500 -19.38 20.34 -5.56
C ARG A 500 -18.26 20.81 -6.48
N THR A 501 -17.66 19.92 -7.26
CA THR A 501 -16.57 20.25 -8.18
C THR A 501 -17.09 20.98 -9.42
N VAL A 502 -18.23 20.55 -9.98
CA VAL A 502 -18.84 21.23 -11.15
C VAL A 502 -19.32 22.64 -10.79
N ARG A 503 -19.86 22.86 -9.59
CA ARG A 503 -20.31 24.19 -9.15
C ARG A 503 -19.15 25.17 -8.92
N LYS A 504 -17.99 24.70 -8.46
CA LYS A 504 -16.80 25.55 -8.30
C LYS A 504 -16.14 25.89 -9.64
N VAL A 505 -16.20 24.99 -10.63
CA VAL A 505 -15.68 25.26 -11.98
C VAL A 505 -16.60 26.21 -12.77
N MET A 506 -17.92 26.10 -12.62
CA MET A 506 -18.85 27.03 -13.29
C MET A 506 -18.84 28.45 -12.70
N VAL A 507 -18.47 28.63 -11.43
CA VAL A 507 -18.35 29.97 -10.83
C VAL A 507 -16.99 30.62 -11.15
N GLY A 508 -15.99 29.84 -11.55
CA GLY A 508 -14.66 30.34 -11.94
C GLY A 508 -14.52 30.70 -13.42
N VAL A 509 -15.42 30.23 -14.28
CA VAL A 509 -15.49 30.63 -15.70
C VAL A 509 -16.59 31.67 -15.83
N GLY A 510 -16.21 32.94 -15.70
CA GLY A 510 -17.08 34.07 -16.00
C GLY A 510 -17.56 34.00 -17.45
N MET A 511 -18.75 33.44 -17.67
CA MET A 511 -19.54 33.79 -18.83
C MET A 511 -20.03 35.22 -18.63
N ARG A 512 -19.35 36.11 -19.33
CA ARG A 512 -19.73 37.49 -19.59
C ARG A 512 -21.01 37.42 -20.45
N GLU A 513 -22.15 37.78 -19.87
CA GLU A 513 -23.33 38.18 -20.65
C GLU A 513 -22.95 39.46 -21.40
N GLU A 514 -22.73 39.33 -22.71
CA GLU A 514 -22.62 40.43 -23.65
C GLU A 514 -23.86 40.39 -24.57
N GLY A 515 -24.64 41.47 -24.52
CA GLY A 515 -25.29 42.02 -25.71
C GLY A 515 -26.77 41.70 -25.89
N ASP A 516 -27.61 42.52 -25.24
CA ASP A 516 -28.89 42.94 -25.81
C ASP A 516 -28.64 43.49 -27.23
N LEU A 517 -29.22 42.83 -28.23
CA LEU A 517 -29.38 43.36 -29.58
C LEU A 517 -30.83 43.79 -29.75
N ASP A 518 -31.02 45.10 -29.76
CA ASP A 518 -32.18 45.78 -30.34
C ASP A 518 -32.44 45.25 -31.75
N VAL A 519 -33.61 44.64 -31.94
CA VAL A 519 -34.20 44.43 -33.26
C VAL A 519 -35.45 45.28 -33.33
N ASP A 520 -35.22 46.54 -33.71
CA ASP A 520 -36.24 47.43 -34.24
C ASP A 520 -36.11 47.38 -35.78
N GLY A 521 -37.18 46.97 -36.46
CA GLY A 521 -37.13 46.72 -37.90
C GLY A 521 -38.42 46.14 -38.43
N GLY A 522 -39.47 46.97 -38.46
CA GLY A 522 -40.74 46.64 -39.10
C GLY A 522 -40.61 46.41 -40.61
N VAL A 523 -41.47 45.54 -41.14
CA VAL A 523 -41.94 45.59 -42.52
C VAL A 523 -43.44 45.26 -42.52
N GLN A 524 -44.26 46.27 -42.82
CA GLN A 524 -45.58 46.10 -43.41
C GLN A 524 -45.41 45.99 -44.93
N ALA A 525 -45.96 44.94 -45.52
CA ALA A 525 -46.76 44.93 -46.75
C ALA A 525 -47.41 43.56 -46.91
#